data_AF-A0A8T5KB43-F1
#
_entry.id   AF-A0A8T5KB43-F1
#
_cell.length_a   1.000
_cell.length_b   1.000
_cell.length_c   1.000
_cell.angle_alpha   90.00
_cell.angle_beta   90.00
_cell.angle_gamma   90.00
#
_symmetry.space_group_name_H-M   'P 1'
#
loop_
_entity.id
_entity.type
_entity.pdbx_description
1 polymer ?
#
loop_
_entity_poly.entity_id
_entity_poly.type
_entity_poly.pdbx_seq_one_letter_code
_entity_poly.pdbx_strand_id
1 'polypeptide(L)'
;MGTSKRGTDSRRRILHPSTGFDQEIKDLRRSAPPASFYRAVVVEVLNDLSAIDEERMAELKLTVVNPEFLTNVPRNSTIVRIVSNARDRKNSSPIVCYPFTPPHFSLPAKAGEHVWVMFENAGVSTRLGYWLWRISE
;
A
#
# COMPACT_ATOMS: atom_id res chain seq x y z
N MET A 1 -62.11 -3.66 9.08
CA MET A 1 -61.45 -3.25 10.34
C MET A 1 -60.32 -4.23 10.61
N GLY A 2 -59.05 -3.91 10.75
CA GLY A 2 -58.27 -2.68 10.68
C GLY A 2 -56.80 -3.09 10.62
N THR A 3 -56.00 -2.41 9.82
CA THR A 3 -54.55 -2.63 9.64
C THR A 3 -53.78 -2.26 10.90
N SER A 4 -52.87 -3.10 11.39
CA SER A 4 -51.84 -2.68 12.35
C SER A 4 -50.45 -2.91 11.78
N LYS A 5 -49.83 -1.80 11.41
CA LYS A 5 -48.50 -1.70 10.82
C LYS A 5 -47.46 -2.18 11.84
N ARG A 6 -46.57 -3.06 11.38
CA ARG A 6 -45.37 -3.48 12.12
C ARG A 6 -44.44 -2.26 12.24
N GLY A 7 -44.58 -1.50 13.33
CA GLY A 7 -43.71 -0.39 13.68
C GLY A 7 -42.35 -0.94 14.09
N THR A 8 -41.33 -0.67 13.30
CA THR A 8 -39.94 -0.89 13.67
C THR A 8 -39.60 0.00 14.86
N ASP A 9 -39.23 -0.66 15.95
CA ASP A 9 -39.01 -0.12 17.28
C ASP A 9 -37.86 0.91 17.31
N SER A 10 -38.22 2.19 17.30
CA SER A 10 -37.31 3.34 17.40
C SER A 10 -36.73 3.51 18.82
N ARG A 11 -37.25 2.81 19.84
CA ARG A 11 -36.78 2.95 21.22
C ARG A 11 -35.45 2.24 21.48
N ARG A 12 -35.12 1.20 20.71
CA ARG A 12 -33.85 0.47 20.86
C ARG A 12 -32.62 1.30 20.48
N ARG A 13 -32.79 2.38 19.71
CA ARG A 13 -31.72 3.28 19.26
C ARG A 13 -31.26 4.30 20.30
N ILE A 14 -32.07 4.55 21.33
CA ILE A 14 -31.84 5.63 22.31
C ILE A 14 -30.93 5.18 23.46
N LEU A 15 -30.82 3.87 23.72
CA LEU A 15 -30.12 3.34 24.90
C LEU A 15 -28.61 3.16 24.72
N HIS A 16 -28.08 3.23 23.49
CA HIS A 16 -26.64 3.13 23.20
C HIS A 16 -26.21 4.07 22.06
N PRO A 17 -26.03 5.37 22.32
CA PRO A 17 -25.71 6.35 21.28
C PRO A 17 -24.28 6.24 20.71
N SER A 18 -23.35 5.55 21.38
CA SER A 18 -21.94 5.49 20.98
C SER A 18 -21.58 4.34 20.02
N THR A 19 -22.30 3.22 20.06
CA THR A 19 -21.95 2.03 19.27
C THR A 19 -22.36 2.13 17.80
N GLY A 20 -23.41 2.91 17.49
CA GLY A 20 -23.90 3.09 16.12
C GLY A 20 -22.96 3.91 15.24
N PHE A 21 -22.47 5.04 15.74
CA PHE A 21 -21.57 5.92 14.98
C PHE A 21 -20.21 5.28 14.70
N ASP A 22 -19.61 4.61 15.68
CA ASP A 22 -18.33 3.93 15.48
C ASP A 22 -18.44 2.79 14.46
N GLN A 23 -19.58 2.09 14.44
CA GLN A 23 -19.86 1.02 13.49
C GLN A 23 -20.09 1.59 12.09
N GLU A 24 -20.87 2.67 11.98
CA GLU A 24 -21.11 3.39 10.72
C GLU A 24 -19.82 3.97 10.14
N ILE A 25 -18.94 4.56 10.96
CA ILE A 25 -17.62 5.05 10.52
C ILE A 25 -16.72 3.90 10.06
N LYS A 26 -16.76 2.74 10.73
CA LYS A 26 -16.04 1.53 10.29
C LYS A 26 -16.58 0.99 8.97
N ASP A 27 -17.89 0.97 8.81
CA ASP A 27 -18.54 0.47 7.60
C ASP A 27 -18.32 1.43 6.42
N LEU A 28 -18.34 2.74 6.66
CA LEU A 28 -17.95 3.76 5.67
C LEU A 28 -16.50 3.57 5.23
N ARG A 29 -15.57 3.36 6.16
CA ARG A 29 -14.16 3.05 5.84
C ARG A 29 -13.97 1.75 5.07
N ARG A 30 -14.84 0.76 5.26
CA ARG A 30 -14.85 -0.51 4.49
C ARG A 30 -15.47 -0.36 3.12
N SER A 31 -16.45 0.54 2.97
CA SER A 31 -17.14 0.82 1.72
C SER A 31 -16.39 1.78 0.79
N ALA A 32 -15.39 2.50 1.33
CA ALA A 32 -14.58 3.40 0.55
C ALA A 32 -13.80 2.61 -0.53
N PRO A 33 -13.76 3.13 -1.77
CA PRO A 33 -12.98 2.48 -2.83
C PRO A 33 -11.51 2.35 -2.41
N PRO A 34 -10.81 1.28 -2.83
CA PRO A 34 -9.41 1.11 -2.51
C PRO A 34 -8.61 2.30 -3.01
N ALA A 35 -7.67 2.77 -2.19
CA ALA A 35 -6.80 3.87 -2.57
C ALA A 35 -6.00 3.51 -3.84
N SER A 36 -5.97 4.43 -4.80
CA SER A 36 -5.18 4.27 -6.03
C SER A 36 -3.68 4.51 -5.79
N PHE A 37 -3.36 5.38 -4.83
CA PHE A 37 -2.00 5.71 -4.43
C PHE A 37 -1.78 5.38 -2.95
N TYR A 38 -0.59 4.87 -2.67
CA TYR A 38 -0.12 4.52 -1.35
C TYR A 38 1.14 5.33 -1.05
N ARG A 39 1.21 5.86 0.17
CA ARG A 39 2.45 6.44 0.67
C ARG A 39 3.35 5.31 1.17
N ALA A 40 4.61 5.32 0.74
CA ALA A 40 5.61 4.36 1.15
C ALA A 40 6.91 5.07 1.53
N VAL A 41 7.71 4.40 2.37
CA VAL A 41 9.09 4.79 2.69
C VAL A 41 10.03 3.94 1.86
N VAL A 42 11.02 4.58 1.24
CA VAL A 42 12.09 3.88 0.52
C VAL A 42 13.01 3.21 1.53
N VAL A 43 13.16 1.90 1.39
CA VAL A 43 14.13 1.11 2.15
C VAL A 43 15.48 1.13 1.44
N GLU A 44 15.46 0.84 0.13
CA GLU A 44 16.67 0.73 -0.69
C GLU A 44 16.36 1.12 -2.14
N VAL A 45 17.38 1.60 -2.87
CA VAL A 45 17.28 1.97 -4.29
C VAL A 45 18.19 1.05 -5.11
N LEU A 46 17.60 0.35 -6.07
CA LEU A 46 18.23 -0.58 -6.98
C LEU A 46 18.66 0.16 -8.25
N ASN A 47 19.92 0.63 -8.24
CA ASN A 47 20.51 1.37 -9.35
C ASN A 47 21.35 0.48 -10.28
N ASP A 48 22.07 -0.49 -9.71
CA ASP A 48 22.91 -1.41 -10.46
C ASP A 48 22.91 -2.77 -9.78
N LEU A 49 22.33 -3.78 -10.43
CA LEU A 49 22.27 -5.15 -9.91
C LEU A 49 23.64 -5.84 -9.94
N SER A 50 24.54 -5.43 -10.83
CA SER A 50 25.88 -6.04 -10.93
C SER A 50 26.78 -5.68 -9.74
N ALA A 51 26.42 -4.63 -9.02
CA ALA A 51 27.09 -4.22 -7.79
C ALA A 51 26.58 -4.96 -6.54
N ILE A 52 25.51 -5.75 -6.66
CA ILE A 52 24.94 -6.54 -5.56
C ILE A 52 25.54 -7.94 -5.63
N ASP A 53 26.17 -8.40 -4.56
CA ASP A 53 26.70 -9.76 -4.48
C ASP A 53 25.58 -10.82 -4.36
N GLU A 54 25.94 -12.08 -4.57
CA GLU A 54 24.97 -13.19 -4.59
C GLU A 54 24.32 -13.42 -3.23
N GLU A 55 25.06 -13.22 -2.14
CA GLU A 55 24.57 -13.37 -0.77
C GLU A 55 23.49 -12.33 -0.48
N ARG A 56 23.78 -11.05 -0.75
CA ARG A 56 22.83 -9.96 -0.59
C ARG A 56 21.60 -10.14 -1.47
N MET A 57 21.79 -10.58 -2.72
CA MET A 57 20.68 -10.87 -3.62
C MET A 57 19.76 -11.97 -3.04
N ALA A 58 20.33 -13.01 -2.42
CA ALA A 58 19.56 -14.06 -1.76
C ALA A 58 18.78 -13.53 -0.54
N GLU A 59 19.40 -12.68 0.28
CA GLU A 59 18.72 -12.01 1.41
C GLU A 59 17.54 -11.16 0.94
N LEU A 60 17.74 -10.36 -0.11
CA LEU A 60 16.70 -9.51 -0.67
C LEU A 60 15.51 -10.34 -1.15
N LYS A 61 15.76 -11.46 -1.83
CA LYS A 61 14.72 -12.40 -2.30
C LYS A 61 13.93 -13.03 -1.15
N LEU A 62 14.53 -13.25 0.02
CA LEU A 62 13.81 -13.73 1.20
C LEU A 62 12.98 -12.64 1.90
N THR A 63 13.36 -11.38 1.70
CA THR A 63 12.78 -10.24 2.42
C THR A 63 11.59 -9.62 1.69
N VAL A 64 11.67 -9.51 0.36
CA VAL A 64 10.64 -8.83 -0.44
C VAL A 64 9.44 -9.72 -0.72
N VAL A 65 8.26 -9.12 -0.87
CA VAL A 65 7.01 -9.83 -1.19
C VAL A 65 7.02 -10.42 -2.60
N ASN A 66 7.76 -9.80 -3.51
CA ASN A 66 7.73 -10.06 -4.95
C ASN A 66 9.15 -10.28 -5.51
N PRO A 67 9.85 -11.32 -5.04
CA PRO A 67 11.26 -11.56 -5.35
C PRO A 67 11.54 -11.85 -6.82
N GLU A 68 10.54 -12.28 -7.58
CA GLU A 68 10.61 -12.50 -9.02
C GLU A 68 11.06 -11.25 -9.79
N PHE A 69 10.74 -10.05 -9.28
CA PHE A 69 11.07 -8.78 -9.92
C PHE A 69 12.49 -8.28 -9.62
N LEU A 70 13.25 -8.96 -8.75
CA LEU A 70 14.65 -8.60 -8.49
C LEU A 70 15.61 -9.04 -9.60
N THR A 71 15.21 -10.00 -10.45
CA THR A 71 16.11 -10.60 -11.45
C THR A 71 16.43 -9.64 -12.59
N ASN A 72 15.43 -8.90 -13.08
CA ASN A 72 15.54 -7.99 -14.22
C ASN A 72 14.96 -6.62 -13.85
N VAL A 73 15.48 -6.02 -12.79
CA VAL A 73 14.98 -4.74 -12.27
C VAL A 73 15.47 -3.58 -13.14
N PRO A 74 14.60 -2.65 -13.55
CA PRO A 74 15.04 -1.40 -14.18
C PRO A 74 15.87 -0.56 -13.20
N ARG A 75 16.80 0.25 -13.73
CA ARG A 75 17.53 1.24 -12.91
C ARG A 75 16.56 2.18 -12.21
N ASN A 76 16.93 2.62 -11.01
CA ASN A 76 16.12 3.49 -10.15
C ASN A 76 14.81 2.83 -9.70
N SER A 77 14.79 1.49 -9.63
CA SER A 77 13.73 0.77 -8.92
C SER A 77 13.98 0.86 -7.42
N THR A 78 12.93 0.74 -6.62
CA THR A 78 13.00 0.95 -5.18
C THR A 78 12.38 -0.20 -4.43
N ILE A 79 13.02 -0.64 -3.35
CA ILE A 79 12.38 -1.48 -2.34
C ILE A 79 11.73 -0.54 -1.34
N VAL A 80 10.42 -0.68 -1.14
CA VAL A 80 9.64 0.26 -0.33
C VAL A 80 8.78 -0.46 0.70
N ARG A 81 8.44 0.27 1.76
CA ARG A 81 7.54 -0.17 2.82
C ARG A 81 6.31 0.74 2.84
N ILE A 82 5.12 0.19 2.60
CA ILE A 82 3.88 0.98 2.58
C ILE A 82 3.54 1.44 3.99
N VAL A 83 3.41 2.76 4.19
CA VAL A 83 3.08 3.39 5.48
C VAL A 83 1.65 3.92 5.56
N SER A 84 0.99 4.13 4.42
CA SER A 84 -0.41 4.60 4.37
C SER A 84 -1.46 3.57 4.82
N ASN A 85 -2.66 4.04 5.19
CA ASN A 85 -3.88 3.26 5.45
C ASN A 85 -3.80 2.24 6.61
N ALA A 86 -3.05 2.55 7.68
CA ALA A 86 -2.88 1.67 8.85
C ALA A 86 -2.40 0.25 8.50
N ARG A 87 -1.84 0.05 7.29
CA ARG A 87 -1.17 -1.19 6.88
C ARG A 87 0.23 -1.32 7.46
N ASP A 88 0.73 -0.28 8.13
CA ASP A 88 1.96 -0.33 8.94
C ASP A 88 1.74 -1.04 10.29
N ARG A 89 0.90 -2.08 10.30
CA ARG A 89 0.62 -2.88 11.50
C ARG A 89 1.57 -4.08 11.51
N LYS A 90 2.71 -3.89 12.18
CA LYS A 90 3.70 -4.88 12.64
C LYS A 90 4.45 -5.73 11.61
N ASN A 91 3.99 -5.93 10.37
CA ASN A 91 4.67 -6.77 9.36
C ASN A 91 4.45 -6.27 7.92
N SER A 92 4.72 -4.99 7.63
CA SER A 92 4.69 -4.54 6.23
C SER A 92 5.95 -5.04 5.52
N SER A 93 5.85 -6.23 4.92
CA SER A 93 6.92 -6.80 4.11
C SER A 93 7.32 -5.84 2.98
N PRO A 94 8.62 -5.59 2.77
CA PRO A 94 9.08 -4.71 1.69
C PRO A 94 8.65 -5.21 0.32
N ILE A 95 8.43 -4.29 -0.61
CA ILE A 95 7.98 -4.61 -1.97
C ILE A 95 8.85 -3.89 -2.98
N VAL A 96 9.25 -4.60 -4.04
CA VAL A 96 9.97 -4.04 -5.17
C VAL A 96 8.99 -3.24 -6.02
N CYS A 97 9.32 -1.97 -6.26
CA CYS A 97 8.57 -1.07 -7.11
C CYS A 97 9.46 -0.52 -8.22
N TYR A 98 8.97 -0.55 -9.45
CA TYR A 98 9.66 -0.02 -10.61
C TYR A 98 9.42 1.49 -10.74
N PRO A 99 10.33 2.25 -11.39
CA PRO A 99 10.03 3.63 -11.71
C PRO A 99 8.84 3.68 -12.67
N PHE A 100 7.85 4.52 -12.35
CA PHE A 100 6.75 4.77 -13.28
C PHE A 100 7.18 5.62 -14.47
N THR A 101 8.12 6.54 -14.24
CA THR A 101 8.60 7.43 -15.29
C THR A 101 9.73 6.77 -16.09
N PRO A 102 9.87 7.11 -17.37
CA PRO A 102 11.03 6.68 -18.16
C PRO A 102 12.35 7.11 -17.51
N PRO A 103 13.47 6.39 -17.77
CA PRO A 103 14.76 6.65 -17.14
C PRO A 103 15.28 8.10 -17.29
N HIS A 104 14.96 8.76 -18.40
CA HIS A 104 15.38 10.15 -18.67
C HIS A 104 14.59 11.21 -17.88
N PHE A 105 13.51 10.81 -17.20
CA PHE A 105 12.72 11.65 -16.31
C PHE A 105 12.70 11.08 -14.89
N SER A 106 13.63 10.18 -14.58
CA SER A 106 13.68 9.52 -13.29
C SER A 106 14.29 10.48 -12.27
N LEU A 107 13.49 10.89 -11.29
CA LEU A 107 14.02 11.58 -10.12
C LEU A 107 14.82 10.58 -9.28
N PRO A 108 16.00 10.92 -8.75
CA PRO A 108 16.67 10.03 -7.82
C PRO A 108 15.89 10.01 -6.49
N ALA A 109 15.56 8.81 -6.01
CA ALA A 109 15.10 8.59 -4.65
C ALA A 109 16.28 8.20 -3.74
N LYS A 110 16.12 8.37 -2.43
CA LYS A 110 17.07 7.92 -1.41
C LYS A 110 16.36 7.09 -0.34
N ALA A 111 17.11 6.19 0.28
CA ALA A 111 16.62 5.47 1.46
C ALA A 111 16.14 6.45 2.55
N GLY A 112 15.01 6.13 3.16
CA GLY A 112 14.32 6.98 4.14
C GLY A 112 13.35 8.01 3.56
N GLU A 113 13.40 8.31 2.27
CA GLU A 113 12.46 9.25 1.65
C GLU A 113 11.05 8.66 1.52
N HIS A 114 10.04 9.52 1.57
CA HIS A 114 8.66 9.15 1.29
C HIS A 114 8.33 9.30 -0.20
N VAL A 115 7.67 8.30 -0.76
CA VAL A 115 7.27 8.27 -2.18
C VAL A 115 5.81 7.83 -2.34
N TRP A 116 5.22 8.24 -3.46
CA TRP A 116 3.96 7.69 -3.95
C TRP A 116 4.18 6.38 -4.70
N VAL A 117 3.36 5.39 -4.39
CA VAL A 117 3.37 4.05 -5.01
C VAL A 117 1.96 3.70 -5.46
N MET A 118 1.84 3.04 -6.60
CA MET A 118 0.60 2.47 -7.11
C MET A 118 0.82 1.04 -7.61
N PHE A 119 -0.28 0.30 -7.79
CA PHE A 119 -0.27 -1.09 -8.21
C PHE A 119 -1.26 -1.24 -9.37
N GLU A 120 -0.89 -1.98 -10.41
CA GLU A 120 -1.77 -2.19 -11.57
C GLU A 120 -3.05 -2.93 -11.20
N ASN A 121 -2.94 -3.95 -10.33
CA ASN A 121 -4.07 -4.78 -9.94
C ASN A 121 -4.17 -4.90 -8.42
N ALA A 122 -5.08 -4.12 -7.81
CA ALA A 122 -5.33 -4.16 -6.37
C ALA A 122 -5.93 -5.50 -5.87
N GLY A 123 -6.42 -6.35 -6.79
CA GLY A 123 -7.10 -7.61 -6.49
C GLY A 123 -6.35 -8.90 -6.88
N VAL A 124 -5.22 -8.81 -7.59
CA VAL A 124 -4.45 -9.98 -8.06
C VAL A 124 -3.14 -10.07 -7.26
N SER A 125 -2.71 -11.30 -6.95
CA SER A 125 -1.56 -11.59 -6.07
C SER A 125 -0.22 -11.05 -6.59
N THR A 126 -0.09 -10.79 -7.88
CA THR A 126 1.09 -10.20 -8.52
C THR A 126 1.11 -8.68 -8.28
N ARG A 127 1.74 -8.28 -7.17
CA ARG A 127 1.85 -6.88 -6.77
C ARG A 127 3.07 -6.23 -7.42
N LEU A 128 3.10 -6.10 -8.74
CA LEU A 128 4.07 -5.18 -9.34
C LEU A 128 3.71 -3.75 -8.93
N GLY A 129 4.58 -3.14 -8.14
CA GLY A 129 4.44 -1.75 -7.72
C GLY A 129 5.15 -0.81 -8.67
N TYR A 130 4.60 0.38 -8.84
CA TYR A 130 5.24 1.48 -9.53
C TYR A 130 5.35 2.67 -8.57
N TRP A 131 6.56 3.21 -8.43
CA TRP A 131 6.79 4.41 -7.64
C TRP A 131 6.85 5.64 -8.57
N LEU A 132 6.33 6.78 -8.10
CA LEU A 132 6.10 7.97 -8.93
C LEU A 132 7.02 9.13 -8.56
N TRP A 133 6.71 9.80 -7.44
CA TRP A 133 7.33 11.04 -7.02
C TRP A 133 7.64 10.95 -5.54
N ARG A 134 8.69 11.68 -5.16
CA ARG A 134 8.97 11.96 -3.75
C ARG A 134 7.90 12.88 -3.19
N ILE A 135 7.53 12.64 -1.95
CA ILE A 135 6.62 13.50 -1.20
C ILE A 135 7.51 14.54 -0.51
N SER A 136 7.33 15.81 -0.89
CA SER A 136 7.93 16.93 -0.18
C SER A 136 7.20 17.10 1.15
N GLU A 137 7.91 16.92 2.25
CA GLU A 137 7.47 17.24 3.61
C GLU A 137 8.26 18.42 4.17
#